data_AF-A0A2N1QA51-F1
#
_entry.id   AF-A0A2N1QA51-F1
#
_cell.length_a   1.000
_cell.length_b   1.000
_cell.length_c   1.000
_cell.angle_alpha   90.00
_cell.angle_beta   90.00
_cell.angle_gamma   90.00
#
_symmetry.space_group_name_H-M   'P 1'
#
loop_
_entity.id
_entity.type
_entity.pdbx_description
1 polymer ?
#
loop_
_entity_poly.entity_id
_entity_poly.type
_entity_poly.pdbx_seq_one_letter_code
_entity_poly.pdbx_strand_id
1 'polypeptide(L)'
;MLNRLLKDDRKINMIILITGILNYPLGLWGVKIPGNVLNELGLDDIMLLSILFAWIISLVATIVCLTRIQRNLRSKALWIGFILNFIYLVTPGIILIWAFLRLIIFGIGH
;
A
#
# COMPACT_ATOMS: atom_id res chain seq x y z
N MET A 1 -13.90 -21.38 -23.10
CA MET A 1 -12.66 -21.36 -22.29
C MET A 1 -12.02 -19.97 -22.24
N LEU A 2 -11.80 -19.32 -23.39
CA LEU A 2 -11.21 -17.96 -23.50
C LEU A 2 -11.98 -16.86 -22.75
N ASN A 3 -13.32 -16.86 -22.81
CA ASN A 3 -14.16 -15.89 -22.07
C ASN A 3 -14.05 -16.02 -20.53
N ARG A 4 -13.67 -17.20 -20.02
CA ARG A 4 -13.47 -17.41 -18.58
C ARG A 4 -12.15 -16.78 -18.14
N LEU A 5 -11.08 -17.05 -18.89
CA LEU A 5 -9.74 -16.48 -18.67
C LEU A 5 -9.76 -14.95 -18.70
N LEU A 6 -10.41 -14.34 -19.69
CA LEU A 6 -10.53 -12.88 -19.79
C LEU A 6 -11.33 -12.27 -18.63
N LYS A 7 -12.36 -12.97 -18.14
CA LYS A 7 -13.18 -12.54 -17.00
C LYS A 7 -12.38 -12.61 -15.69
N ASP A 8 -11.59 -13.65 -15.52
CA ASP A 8 -10.73 -13.81 -14.34
C ASP A 8 -9.56 -12.81 -14.35
N ASP A 9 -9.01 -12.51 -15.53
CA ASP A 9 -7.98 -11.48 -15.64
C ASP A 9 -8.47 -10.08 -15.24
N ARG A 10 -9.69 -9.74 -15.67
CA ARG A 10 -10.35 -8.47 -15.30
C ARG A 10 -10.65 -8.40 -13.81
N LYS A 11 -11.09 -9.50 -13.19
CA LYS A 11 -11.32 -9.57 -11.74
C LYS A 11 -10.04 -9.31 -10.95
N ILE A 12 -8.94 -9.96 -11.32
CA ILE A 12 -7.66 -9.79 -10.59
C ILE A 12 -7.17 -8.34 -10.74
N ASN A 13 -7.31 -7.72 -11.92
CA ASN A 13 -6.98 -6.30 -12.11
C ASN A 13 -7.80 -5.38 -11.20
N MET A 14 -9.10 -5.68 -11.05
CA MET A 14 -9.98 -4.93 -10.15
C MET A 14 -9.62 -5.13 -8.69
N ILE A 15 -9.24 -6.34 -8.28
CA ILE A 15 -8.80 -6.62 -6.90
C ILE A 15 -7.56 -5.78 -6.57
N ILE A 16 -6.55 -5.78 -7.44
CA ILE A 16 -5.30 -5.00 -7.23
C ILE A 16 -5.60 -3.50 -7.10
N LEU A 17 -6.53 -2.99 -7.92
CA LEU A 17 -6.96 -1.60 -7.85
C LEU A 17 -7.68 -1.30 -6.53
N ILE A 18 -8.64 -2.15 -6.15
CA ILE A 18 -9.43 -1.99 -4.91
C ILE A 18 -8.51 -2.05 -3.69
N THR A 19 -7.58 -3.01 -3.62
CA THR A 19 -6.63 -3.09 -2.50
C THR A 19 -5.74 -1.86 -2.44
N GLY A 20 -5.27 -1.34 -3.58
CA GLY A 20 -4.50 -0.11 -3.63
C GLY A 20 -5.25 1.12 -3.10
N ILE A 21 -6.55 1.22 -3.43
CA ILE A 21 -7.41 2.30 -2.91
C ILE A 21 -7.67 2.15 -1.41
N LEU A 22 -7.93 0.92 -0.94
CA LEU A 22 -8.27 0.66 0.47
C LEU A 22 -7.07 0.73 1.42
N ASN A 23 -5.86 0.44 0.94
CA ASN A 23 -4.65 0.52 1.77
C ASN A 23 -4.30 1.99 2.14
N TYR A 24 -4.67 2.95 1.29
CA TYR A 24 -4.39 4.36 1.50
C TYR A 24 -5.06 4.95 2.77
N PRO A 25 -6.38 4.81 2.99
CA PRO A 25 -7.03 5.26 4.21
C PRO A 25 -6.58 4.44 5.43
N LEU A 26 -6.27 3.15 5.29
CA LEU A 26 -5.85 2.30 6.41
C LEU A 26 -4.46 2.64 6.95
N GLY A 27 -3.54 3.13 6.12
CA GLY A 27 -2.16 3.35 6.56
C GLY A 27 -1.62 4.77 6.50
N LEU A 28 -2.09 5.63 5.59
CA LEU A 28 -1.55 6.99 5.45
C LEU A 28 -2.44 8.07 6.07
N TRP A 29 -3.76 7.91 5.96
CA TRP A 29 -4.71 8.94 6.35
C TRP A 29 -5.40 8.64 7.67
N GLY A 30 -5.79 7.37 7.93
CA GLY A 30 -6.57 6.98 9.11
C GLY A 30 -5.95 7.47 10.42
N VAL A 31 -4.63 7.36 10.57
CA VAL A 31 -3.89 7.74 11.79
C VAL A 31 -4.01 9.24 12.14
N LYS A 32 -4.23 10.12 11.14
CA LYS A 32 -4.21 11.58 11.33
C LYS A 32 -5.56 12.26 11.11
N ILE A 33 -6.66 11.51 10.95
CA ILE A 33 -7.99 12.12 10.85
C ILE A 33 -8.42 12.59 12.24
N PRO A 34 -8.71 13.89 12.44
CA PRO A 34 -9.35 14.37 13.67
C PRO A 34 -10.70 13.64 13.84
N GLY A 35 -10.97 13.02 15.00
CA GLY A 35 -12.13 12.15 15.19
C GLY A 35 -11.87 10.66 14.89
N ASN A 36 -10.63 10.25 14.62
CA ASN A 36 -10.30 8.83 14.59
C ASN A 36 -10.28 8.28 16.02
N VAL A 37 -11.35 7.57 16.36
CA VAL A 37 -11.59 6.91 17.64
C VAL A 37 -10.39 6.07 18.11
N LEU A 38 -9.62 5.46 17.20
CA LEU A 38 -8.44 4.66 17.56
C LEU A 38 -7.27 5.50 18.09
N ASN A 39 -7.07 6.70 17.54
CA ASN A 39 -6.06 7.65 18.01
C ASN A 39 -6.50 8.30 19.34
N GLU A 40 -7.80 8.56 19.48
CA GLU A 40 -8.38 9.11 20.73
C GLU A 40 -8.40 8.08 21.88
N LEU A 41 -8.49 6.79 21.56
CA LEU A 41 -8.44 5.69 22.54
C LEU A 41 -7.02 5.20 22.86
N GLY A 42 -5.98 5.72 22.19
CA GLY A 42 -4.58 5.31 22.42
C GLY A 42 -4.28 3.85 22.05
N LEU A 43 -5.02 3.27 21.10
CA LEU A 43 -4.87 1.88 20.67
C LEU A 43 -3.80 1.74 19.56
N ASP A 44 -2.60 2.24 19.85
CA ASP A 44 -1.48 2.30 18.90
C ASP A 44 -1.09 0.93 18.32
N ASP A 45 -1.21 -0.14 19.12
CA ASP A 45 -0.89 -1.51 18.68
C ASP A 45 -1.84 -2.02 17.58
N ILE A 46 -3.15 -1.72 17.69
CA ILE A 46 -4.14 -2.11 16.69
C ILE A 46 -3.94 -1.32 15.39
N MET A 47 -3.51 -0.06 15.55
CA MET A 47 -3.18 0.81 14.43
C MET A 47 -1.93 0.31 13.69
N LEU A 48 -0.88 -0.06 14.42
CA LEU A 48 0.35 -0.64 13.88
C LEU A 48 0.07 -1.95 13.14
N LEU A 49 -0.76 -2.82 13.72
CA LEU A 49 -1.16 -4.09 13.10
C LEU A 49 -1.90 -3.87 11.78
N SER A 50 -2.81 -2.89 11.73
CA SER A 50 -3.55 -2.54 10.52
C SER A 50 -2.64 -2.01 9.41
N ILE A 51 -1.65 -1.18 9.77
CA ILE A 51 -0.62 -0.67 8.86
C ILE A 51 0.23 -1.81 8.30
N LEU A 52 0.68 -2.73 9.16
CA LEU A 52 1.45 -3.92 8.78
C LEU A 52 0.67 -4.82 7.83
N PHE A 53 -0.62 -5.05 8.10
CA PHE A 53 -1.47 -5.87 7.24
C PHE A 53 -1.67 -5.25 5.86
N ALA A 54 -1.94 -3.94 5.79
CA ALA A 54 -2.03 -3.20 4.53
C ALA A 54 -0.70 -3.20 3.76
N TRP A 55 0.43 -3.21 4.46
CA TRP A 55 1.76 -3.28 3.87
C TRP A 55 2.03 -4.66 3.23
N ILE A 56 1.70 -5.74 3.94
CA ILE A 56 1.80 -7.11 3.40
C ILE A 56 0.91 -7.26 2.15
N ILE A 57 -0.33 -6.76 2.19
CA ILE A 57 -1.24 -6.77 1.04
C ILE A 57 -0.61 -6.03 -0.15
N SER A 58 -0.03 -4.86 0.10
CA SER A 58 0.62 -4.05 -0.96
C SER A 58 1.82 -4.78 -1.57
N LEU A 59 2.61 -5.48 -0.76
CA LEU A 59 3.73 -6.30 -1.23
C LEU A 59 3.25 -7.44 -2.14
N VAL A 60 2.24 -8.19 -1.69
CA VAL A 60 1.66 -9.30 -2.46
C VAL A 60 1.06 -8.80 -3.77
N ALA A 61 0.27 -7.72 -3.74
CA ALA A 61 -0.33 -7.11 -4.93
C ALA A 61 0.73 -6.65 -5.94
N THR A 62 1.84 -6.10 -5.46
CA THR A 62 2.97 -5.65 -6.30
C THR A 62 3.65 -6.84 -6.99
N ILE A 63 3.91 -7.94 -6.26
CA ILE A 63 4.47 -9.18 -6.83
C ILE A 63 3.53 -9.75 -7.91
N VAL A 64 2.23 -9.81 -7.63
CA VAL A 64 1.23 -10.26 -8.62
C VAL A 64 1.23 -9.35 -9.85
N CYS A 65 1.34 -8.02 -9.70
CA CYS A 65 1.48 -7.11 -10.83
C CYS A 65 2.74 -7.41 -11.67
N LEU A 66 3.90 -7.59 -11.03
CA LEU A 66 5.16 -7.87 -11.73
C LEU A 66 5.08 -9.15 -12.57
N THR A 67 4.52 -10.23 -12.02
CA THR A 67 4.33 -11.48 -12.76
C THR A 67 3.39 -11.33 -13.97
N ARG A 68 2.41 -10.41 -13.89
CA ARG A 68 1.46 -10.15 -14.97
C ARG A 68 2.01 -9.20 -16.03
N ILE A 69 2.85 -8.24 -15.64
CA ILE A 69 3.63 -7.41 -16.56
C ILE A 69 4.58 -8.31 -17.37
N GLN A 70 5.26 -9.27 -16.73
CA GLN A 70 6.10 -10.27 -17.42
C GLN A 70 5.29 -11.09 -18.45
N ARG A 71 4.02 -11.37 -18.17
CA ARG A 71 3.09 -12.05 -19.09
C ARG A 71 2.41 -11.11 -20.11
N ASN A 72 2.86 -9.87 -20.21
CA ASN A 72 2.37 -8.85 -21.14
C ASN A 72 0.86 -8.51 -21.00
N LEU A 73 0.26 -8.77 -19.83
CA LEU A 73 -1.13 -8.43 -19.55
C LEU A 73 -1.23 -6.93 -19.21
N ARG A 74 -1.58 -6.12 -20.20
CA ARG A 74 -1.66 -4.65 -20.05
C ARG A 74 -3.10 -4.20 -19.81
N SER A 75 -3.36 -3.58 -18.67
CA SER A 75 -4.63 -2.94 -18.34
C SER A 75 -4.39 -1.63 -17.60
N LYS A 76 -5.18 -0.58 -17.91
CA LYS A 76 -5.10 0.70 -17.18
C LYS A 76 -5.34 0.51 -15.67
N ALA A 77 -6.29 -0.34 -15.30
CA ALA A 77 -6.60 -0.65 -13.90
C ALA A 77 -5.43 -1.33 -13.18
N LEU A 78 -4.73 -2.24 -13.88
CA LEU A 78 -3.52 -2.90 -13.35
C LEU A 78 -2.41 -1.88 -13.07
N TRP A 79 -2.17 -0.94 -13.99
CA TRP A 79 -1.15 0.09 -13.82
C TRP A 79 -1.46 1.05 -12.68
N ILE A 80 -2.72 1.51 -12.57
CA ILE A 80 -3.15 2.39 -11.47
C ILE A 80 -3.01 1.64 -10.14
N GLY A 81 -3.52 0.41 -10.07
CA GLY A 81 -3.39 -0.42 -8.88
C GLY A 81 -1.94 -0.71 -8.50
N PHE A 82 -1.07 -0.98 -9.47
CA PHE A 82 0.37 -1.14 -9.25
C PHE A 82 0.98 0.09 -8.61
N ILE A 83 0.75 1.28 -9.17
CA ILE A 83 1.30 2.54 -8.65
C ILE A 83 0.84 2.77 -7.20
N LEU A 84 -0.45 2.58 -6.91
CA LEU A 84 -0.99 2.78 -5.57
C LEU A 84 -0.35 1.86 -4.52
N ASN A 85 -0.26 0.56 -4.83
CA ASN A 85 0.37 -0.41 -3.92
C ASN A 85 1.87 -0.17 -3.80
N PHE A 86 2.54 0.24 -4.89
CA PHE A 86 3.98 0.51 -4.90
C PHE A 86 4.34 1.75 -4.07
N ILE A 87 3.60 2.85 -4.22
CA ILE A 87 3.77 4.05 -3.38
C ILE A 87 3.64 3.67 -1.91
N TYR A 88 2.57 2.95 -1.56
CA TYR A 88 2.34 2.54 -0.18
C TYR A 88 3.48 1.65 0.36
N LEU A 89 3.99 0.72 -0.45
CA LEU A 89 5.08 -0.17 -0.08
C LEU A 89 6.37 0.58 0.24
N VAL A 90 6.71 1.60 -0.55
CA VAL A 90 7.98 2.34 -0.46
C VAL A 90 7.92 3.46 0.57
N THR A 91 6.72 3.97 0.90
CA THR A 91 6.54 5.10 1.81
C THR A 91 7.21 4.91 3.19
N PRO A 92 7.05 3.77 3.90
CA PRO A 92 7.75 3.55 5.17
C PRO A 92 9.28 3.64 5.05
N GLY A 93 9.85 3.11 3.96
CA GLY A 93 11.28 3.18 3.69
C GLY A 93 11.76 4.61 3.46
N ILE A 94 11.00 5.42 2.71
CA ILE A 94 11.31 6.84 2.51
C ILE A 94 11.26 7.60 3.83
N ILE A 95 10.26 7.34 4.68
CA ILE A 95 10.14 7.97 6.00
C ILE A 95 11.33 7.62 6.89
N LEU A 96 11.75 6.35 6.91
CA LEU A 96 12.92 5.89 7.66
C LEU A 96 14.21 6.55 7.17
N ILE A 97 14.43 6.59 5.85
CA ILE A 97 15.59 7.27 5.26
C ILE A 97 15.57 8.76 5.62
N TRP A 98 14.41 9.41 5.54
CA TRP A 98 14.27 10.83 5.87
C TRP A 98 14.51 11.09 7.36
N ALA A 99 13.98 10.25 8.24
CA ALA A 99 14.24 10.32 9.68
C ALA A 99 15.73 10.14 10.00
N PHE A 100 16.38 9.17 9.36
CA PHE A 100 17.82 8.92 9.51
C PHE A 100 18.67 10.09 8.99
N LEU A 101 18.34 10.62 7.81
CA LEU A 101 18.97 11.83 7.29
C LEU A 101 18.76 13.02 8.22
N ARG A 102 17.58 13.15 8.82
CA ARG A 102 17.30 14.21 9.78
C ARG A 102 18.16 14.08 11.03
N LEU A 103 18.37 12.87 11.53
CA LEU A 103 19.26 12.60 12.66
C LEU A 103 20.72 12.92 12.31
N ILE A 104 21.19 12.56 11.12
CA ILE A 104 22.57 12.83 10.69
C ILE A 104 22.81 14.32 10.41
N ILE A 105 21.90 14.97 9.69
CA ILE A 105 22.07 16.35 9.21
C ILE A 105 21.80 17.35 10.33
N PHE A 106 20.78 17.12 11.15
CA PHE A 106 20.38 18.06 12.19
C PHE A 106 20.86 17.69 13.59
N GLY A 107 21.46 16.51 13.79
CA GLY A 107 22.12 16.13 15.04
C GLY A 107 21.22 16.19 16.27
N ILE A 108 19.90 16.04 16.14
CA ILE A 108 18.99 16.07 17.30
C ILE A 108 18.94 14.67 17.90
N GLY A 109 20.05 14.34 18.56
CA GLY A 109 20.10 13.44 19.71
C GLY A 109 20.40 14.28 20.94
N HIS A 110 19.43 15.07 21.39
CA HIS A 110 19.35 15.67 22.72
C HIS A 110 17.89 15.87 23.09
#